data_AF-A0A7M5X4Z2-F1
#
_entry.id   AF-A0A7M5X4Z2-F1
#
_cell.length_a   1.000
_cell.length_b   1.000
_cell.length_c   1.000
_cell.angle_alpha   90.00
_cell.angle_beta   90.00
_cell.angle_gamma   90.00
#
_symmetry.space_group_name_H-M   'P 1'
#
loop_
_entity.id
_entity.type
_entity.pdbx_description
1 polymer ?
#
loop_
_entity_poly.entity_id
_entity_poly.type
_entity_poly.pdbx_seq_one_letter_code
_entity_poly.pdbx_strand_id
1 'polypeptide(L)'
;MLLLIIALAAIMESSVAIDTSTCDIMVLTDGCSVPFNRPFPYKDEFRDACNMHDVCYVCGKTNNWTRAECDLAFLKDLRNYCNTTTQFADNNISIEKDKLGRVLQNAVKSANEAGVANQAAFKLNTEALEIFMMVAQWHYIKHMPYKACMHGANIYYKTVRAFGEPSYDKTYELRCTLKCAKKLGNPY
;
A
#
# COMPACT_ATOMS: atom_id res chain seq x y z
N MET A 1 15.26 54.47 -4.04
CA MET A 1 15.44 53.14 -4.67
C MET A 1 15.96 52.07 -3.71
N LEU A 2 16.87 52.38 -2.78
CA LEU A 2 17.40 51.39 -1.82
C LEU A 2 16.37 50.85 -0.81
N LEU A 3 15.35 51.65 -0.46
CA LEU A 3 14.27 51.25 0.46
C LEU A 3 13.22 50.29 -0.15
N LEU A 4 13.18 50.16 -1.49
CA LEU A 4 12.24 49.26 -2.19
C LEU A 4 12.75 47.82 -2.28
N ILE A 5 14.05 47.60 -2.11
CA ILE A 5 14.66 46.26 -2.20
C ILE A 5 14.49 45.49 -0.88
N ILE A 6 14.44 46.17 0.27
CA ILE A 6 14.28 45.52 1.58
C ILE A 6 12.86 44.96 1.78
N ALA A 7 11.84 45.56 1.15
CA ALA A 7 10.45 45.10 1.25
C ALA A 7 10.16 43.81 0.47
N LEU A 8 10.96 43.47 -0.56
CA LEU A 8 10.79 42.24 -1.35
C LEU A 8 11.43 41.00 -0.70
N ALA A 9 12.31 41.16 0.28
CA ALA A 9 12.98 40.04 0.97
C ALA A 9 12.19 39.46 2.16
N ALA A 10 11.05 40.06 2.53
CA ALA A 10 10.27 39.67 3.70
C ALA A 10 9.15 38.65 3.43
N ILE A 11 9.02 38.12 2.20
CA ILE A 11 7.95 37.16 1.83
C ILE A 11 8.55 35.78 1.48
N MET A 12 9.61 35.36 2.18
CA MET A 12 9.91 33.94 2.26
C MET A 12 9.03 33.36 3.36
N GLU A 13 7.79 33.02 3.02
CA GLU A 13 6.97 32.14 3.86
C GLU A 13 7.77 30.85 4.07
N SER A 14 8.29 30.69 5.28
CA SER A 14 8.86 29.45 5.75
C SER A 14 7.76 28.39 5.71
N SER A 15 7.73 27.61 4.63
CA SER A 15 7.03 26.34 4.59
C SER A 15 7.76 25.43 5.56
N VAL A 16 7.34 25.44 6.82
CA VAL A 16 7.76 24.40 7.77
C VAL A 16 7.23 23.09 7.18
N ALA A 17 8.14 22.31 6.59
CA ALA A 17 7.88 20.93 6.26
C ALA A 17 7.53 20.26 7.60
N ILE A 18 6.24 20.03 7.84
CA ILE A 18 5.79 19.26 8.99
C ILE A 18 6.40 17.89 8.81
N ASP A 19 7.41 17.59 9.62
CA ASP A 19 8.01 16.27 9.70
C ASP A 19 6.92 15.30 10.21
N THR A 20 6.36 14.53 9.29
CA THR A 20 5.32 13.56 9.60
C THR A 20 5.90 12.33 10.31
N SER A 21 7.23 12.18 10.39
CA SER A 21 7.88 11.06 11.08
C SER A 21 7.73 11.11 12.60
N THR A 22 7.37 12.27 13.17
CA THR A 22 7.18 12.46 14.62
C THR A 22 5.71 12.48 15.05
N CYS A 23 4.76 12.13 14.18
CA CYS A 23 3.35 12.12 14.54
C CYS A 23 3.03 10.91 15.43
N ASP A 24 2.43 11.12 16.60
CA ASP A 24 2.08 10.03 17.53
C ASP A 24 1.19 8.94 16.92
N ILE A 25 0.52 9.19 15.80
CA ILE A 25 -0.26 8.19 15.08
C ILE A 25 0.62 7.08 14.48
N MET A 26 1.90 7.37 14.22
CA MET A 26 2.86 6.43 13.60
C MET A 26 3.09 5.18 14.45
N VAL A 27 2.81 5.23 15.76
CA VAL A 27 2.87 4.03 16.64
C VAL A 27 1.82 2.97 16.31
N LEU A 28 0.82 3.33 15.49
CA LEU A 28 -0.26 2.44 15.06
C LEU A 28 -0.04 1.90 13.64
N THR A 29 1.06 2.24 12.97
CA THR A 29 1.40 1.72 11.64
C THR A 29 2.28 0.48 11.77
N ASP A 30 2.06 -0.49 10.89
CA ASP A 30 2.94 -1.66 10.73
C ASP A 30 3.68 -1.64 9.38
N GLY A 31 3.43 -0.61 8.58
CA GLY A 31 4.07 -0.36 7.30
C GLY A 31 3.65 -1.40 6.26
N CYS A 32 4.58 -1.81 5.40
CA CYS A 32 4.27 -2.79 4.35
C CYS A 32 4.31 -4.24 4.88
N SER A 33 3.71 -4.49 6.05
CA SER A 33 3.70 -5.82 6.65
C SER A 33 2.90 -6.80 5.79
N VAL A 34 3.52 -7.94 5.48
CA VAL A 34 2.87 -9.03 4.74
C VAL A 34 2.62 -10.21 5.67
N PRO A 35 1.56 -11.00 5.43
CA PRO A 35 1.35 -12.24 6.17
C PRO A 35 2.61 -13.12 6.12
N PHE A 36 2.99 -13.68 7.28
CA PHE A 36 4.17 -14.53 7.45
C PHE A 36 5.53 -13.86 7.20
N ASN A 37 5.61 -12.51 7.22
CA ASN A 37 6.84 -11.72 7.09
C ASN A 37 7.74 -12.17 5.92
N ARG A 38 7.12 -12.56 4.79
CA ARG A 38 7.85 -12.99 3.60
C ARG A 38 8.57 -11.79 2.97
N PRO A 39 9.78 -11.97 2.42
CA PRO A 39 10.40 -10.94 1.61
C PRO A 39 9.54 -10.72 0.36
N PHE A 40 9.02 -9.52 0.21
CA PHE A 40 8.31 -9.07 -0.99
C PHE A 40 9.00 -7.80 -1.50
N PRO A 41 9.15 -7.60 -2.82
CA PRO A 41 9.85 -6.44 -3.33
C PRO A 41 9.20 -5.12 -2.93
N TYR A 42 10.01 -4.07 -2.98
CA TYR A 42 9.59 -2.70 -2.72
C TYR A 42 9.06 -2.45 -1.30
N LYS A 43 9.32 -3.34 -0.33
CA LYS A 43 8.79 -3.21 1.03
C LYS A 43 9.31 -1.96 1.74
N ASP A 44 10.58 -1.63 1.54
CA ASP A 44 11.20 -0.46 2.16
C ASP A 44 10.88 0.80 1.36
N GLU A 45 10.86 0.68 0.03
CA GLU A 45 10.53 1.73 -0.93
C GLU A 45 9.09 2.23 -0.82
N PHE A 46 8.15 1.32 -0.56
CA PHE A 46 6.74 1.63 -0.39
C PHE A 46 6.37 1.94 1.06
N ARG A 47 7.33 1.92 2.00
CA ARG A 47 7.07 2.05 3.44
C ARG A 47 6.27 3.30 3.78
N ASP A 48 6.58 4.43 3.13
CA ASP A 48 5.87 5.69 3.37
C ASP A 48 4.41 5.62 2.91
N ALA A 49 4.16 5.08 1.71
CA ALA A 49 2.80 4.87 1.21
C ALA A 49 2.00 3.89 2.10
N CYS A 50 2.65 2.82 2.58
CA CYS A 50 2.02 1.88 3.51
C CYS A 50 1.69 2.56 4.85
N ASN A 51 2.60 3.36 5.41
CA ASN A 51 2.31 4.10 6.65
C ASN A 51 1.14 5.09 6.47
N MET A 52 1.07 5.80 5.33
CA MET A 52 -0.06 6.68 5.03
C MET A 52 -1.39 5.92 4.94
N HIS A 53 -1.37 4.73 4.31
CA HIS A 53 -2.53 3.84 4.23
C HIS A 53 -2.97 3.32 5.59
N ASP A 54 -2.04 2.90 6.45
CA ASP A 54 -2.32 2.45 7.82
C ASP A 54 -3.01 3.55 8.63
N VAL A 55 -2.52 4.79 8.53
CA VAL A 55 -3.16 5.94 9.19
C VAL A 55 -4.55 6.21 8.62
N CYS A 56 -4.73 6.12 7.30
CA CYS A 56 -6.04 6.25 6.66
C CYS A 56 -7.01 5.17 7.19
N TYR A 57 -6.58 3.92 7.29
CA TYR A 57 -7.39 2.81 7.80
C TYR A 57 -7.79 3.02 9.25
N VAL A 58 -6.82 3.27 10.12
CA VAL A 58 -7.02 3.47 11.56
C VAL A 58 -7.94 4.65 11.86
N CYS A 59 -7.86 5.71 11.04
CA CYS A 59 -8.62 6.94 11.23
C CYS A 59 -9.83 7.10 10.32
N GLY A 60 -10.10 6.13 9.45
CA GLY A 60 -11.11 6.26 8.39
C GLY A 60 -12.50 6.54 8.96
N LYS A 61 -12.96 5.74 9.93
CA LYS A 61 -14.25 5.95 10.60
C LYS A 61 -14.32 7.28 11.37
N THR A 62 -13.23 7.71 12.01
CA THR A 62 -13.18 9.00 12.74
C THR A 62 -13.25 10.21 11.79
N ASN A 63 -12.65 10.10 10.61
CA ASN A 63 -12.58 11.19 9.63
C ASN A 63 -13.57 11.06 8.46
N ASN A 64 -14.47 10.05 8.51
CA ASN A 64 -15.41 9.71 7.44
C ASN A 64 -14.75 9.38 6.09
N TRP A 65 -13.55 8.78 6.11
CA TRP A 65 -12.92 8.21 4.93
C TRP A 65 -13.31 6.75 4.80
N THR A 66 -13.77 6.36 3.62
CA THR A 66 -14.11 4.97 3.32
C THR A 66 -12.85 4.14 3.05
N ARG A 67 -12.96 2.83 3.29
CA ARG A 67 -11.90 1.86 2.93
C ARG A 67 -11.48 1.99 1.47
N ALA A 68 -12.46 2.16 0.57
CA ALA A 68 -12.20 2.28 -0.86
C ALA A 68 -11.38 3.53 -1.20
N GLU A 69 -11.62 4.66 -0.54
CA GLU A 69 -10.84 5.89 -0.71
C GLU A 69 -9.40 5.69 -0.22
N CYS A 70 -9.22 5.10 0.96
CA CYS A 70 -7.88 4.75 1.46
C CYS A 70 -7.13 3.83 0.49
N ASP A 71 -7.77 2.77 0.00
CA ASP A 71 -7.14 1.81 -0.92
C ASP A 71 -6.76 2.48 -2.26
N LEU A 72 -7.58 3.40 -2.77
CA LEU A 72 -7.30 4.13 -4.00
C LEU A 72 -6.16 5.15 -3.82
N ALA A 73 -6.15 5.88 -2.71
CA ALA A 73 -5.07 6.78 -2.34
C ALA A 73 -3.74 6.02 -2.21
N PHE A 74 -3.77 4.85 -1.57
CA PHE A 74 -2.61 3.97 -1.47
C PHE A 74 -2.06 3.56 -2.84
N LEU A 75 -2.92 3.12 -3.78
CA LEU A 75 -2.45 2.81 -5.14
C LEU A 75 -1.85 4.03 -5.85
N LYS A 76 -2.45 5.21 -5.66
CA LYS A 76 -1.94 6.47 -6.22
C LYS A 76 -0.54 6.77 -5.66
N ASP A 77 -0.33 6.64 -4.36
CA ASP A 77 0.96 6.92 -3.72
C ASP A 77 2.05 5.92 -4.14
N LEU A 78 1.72 4.63 -4.20
CA LEU A 78 2.63 3.60 -4.74
C LEU A 78 3.06 3.89 -6.18
N ARG A 79 2.11 4.28 -7.03
CA ARG A 79 2.41 4.63 -8.43
C ARG A 79 3.17 5.95 -8.55
N ASN A 80 2.88 6.92 -7.69
CA ASN A 80 3.63 8.16 -7.63
C ASN A 80 5.09 7.89 -7.32
N TYR A 81 5.39 7.04 -6.34
CA TYR A 81 6.75 6.57 -6.08
C TYR A 81 7.40 5.98 -7.34
N CYS A 82 6.71 5.06 -8.03
CA CYS A 82 7.24 4.44 -9.25
C CYS A 82 7.48 5.45 -10.39
N ASN A 83 6.69 6.51 -10.46
CA ASN A 83 6.80 7.56 -11.48
C ASN A 83 7.91 8.58 -11.17
N THR A 84 8.24 8.80 -9.89
CA THR A 84 9.20 9.83 -9.47
C THR A 84 10.59 9.27 -9.16
N THR A 85 10.71 7.97 -8.93
CA THR A 85 12.02 7.35 -8.68
C THR A 85 12.74 6.94 -9.97
N THR A 86 14.05 7.13 -9.99
CA THR A 86 14.97 6.51 -10.97
C THR A 86 15.78 5.37 -10.36
N GLN A 87 15.66 5.16 -9.05
CA GLN A 87 16.38 4.15 -8.29
C GLN A 87 15.40 3.08 -7.83
N PHE A 88 15.46 1.93 -8.50
CA PHE A 88 14.67 0.76 -8.14
C PHE A 88 15.61 -0.24 -7.47
N ALA A 89 15.25 -0.71 -6.28
CA ALA A 89 15.99 -1.78 -5.62
C ALA A 89 15.95 -3.10 -6.40
N ASP A 90 16.85 -4.00 -6.01
CA ASP A 90 16.87 -5.36 -6.55
C ASP A 90 15.50 -6.01 -6.30
N ASN A 91 14.84 -6.37 -7.39
CA ASN A 91 13.49 -6.91 -7.43
C ASN A 91 13.50 -8.42 -7.70
N ASN A 92 14.61 -9.11 -7.42
CA ASN A 92 14.70 -10.56 -7.53
C ASN A 92 13.81 -11.25 -6.48
N ILE A 93 12.63 -11.70 -6.92
CA ILE A 93 11.82 -12.66 -6.16
C ILE A 93 12.28 -14.08 -6.50
N SER A 94 12.63 -14.87 -5.49
CA SER A 94 12.69 -16.33 -5.64
C SER A 94 11.29 -16.91 -5.50
N ILE A 95 10.69 -17.30 -6.62
CA ILE A 95 9.43 -18.05 -6.63
C ILE A 95 9.77 -19.52 -6.80
N GLU A 96 9.57 -20.31 -5.74
CA GLU A 96 9.66 -21.75 -5.81
C GLU A 96 8.60 -22.28 -6.79
N LYS A 97 9.03 -22.65 -8.00
CA LYS A 97 8.14 -23.14 -9.09
C LYS A 97 7.28 -24.32 -8.64
N ASP A 98 7.81 -25.19 -7.79
CA ASP A 98 7.09 -26.35 -7.27
C ASP A 98 5.92 -25.95 -6.36
N LYS A 99 6.06 -24.82 -5.65
CA LYS A 99 5.00 -24.26 -4.82
C LYS A 99 3.90 -23.65 -5.69
N LEU A 100 4.27 -23.03 -6.81
CA LEU A 100 3.35 -22.52 -7.84
C LEU A 100 2.52 -23.63 -8.48
N GLY A 101 3.14 -24.74 -8.87
CA GLY A 101 2.42 -25.90 -9.38
C GLY A 101 1.39 -26.45 -8.39
N ARG A 102 1.77 -26.61 -7.11
CA ARG A 102 0.88 -27.13 -6.06
C ARG A 102 -0.29 -26.20 -5.73
N VAL A 103 -0.05 -24.89 -5.63
CA VAL A 103 -1.12 -23.92 -5.35
C VAL A 103 -2.14 -23.90 -6.49
N LEU A 104 -1.68 -23.88 -7.74
CA LEU A 104 -2.56 -23.94 -8.91
C LEU A 104 -3.39 -25.23 -8.94
N GLN A 105 -2.76 -26.38 -8.72
CA GLN A 105 -3.46 -27.66 -8.66
C GLN A 105 -4.51 -27.70 -7.54
N ASN A 106 -4.19 -27.19 -6.36
CA ASN A 106 -5.12 -27.12 -5.24
C ASN A 106 -6.26 -26.15 -5.49
N ALA A 107 -6.02 -25.00 -6.13
CA ALA A 107 -7.05 -24.03 -6.47
C ALA A 107 -8.04 -24.60 -7.51
N VAL A 108 -7.53 -25.28 -8.54
CA VAL A 108 -8.35 -25.98 -9.55
C VAL A 108 -9.16 -27.09 -8.89
N LYS A 109 -8.53 -27.90 -8.03
CA LYS A 109 -9.21 -28.96 -7.29
C LYS A 109 -10.31 -28.40 -6.38
N SER A 110 -10.02 -27.37 -5.60
CA SER A 110 -11.01 -26.70 -4.76
C SER A 110 -12.15 -26.06 -5.57
N ALA A 111 -11.88 -25.49 -6.75
CA ALA A 111 -12.93 -24.96 -7.62
C ALA A 111 -13.84 -26.06 -8.19
N ASN A 112 -13.28 -27.24 -8.50
CA ASN A 112 -14.03 -28.39 -8.97
C ASN A 112 -14.82 -29.08 -7.84
N GLU A 113 -14.30 -29.07 -6.60
CA GLU A 113 -14.92 -29.70 -5.43
C GLU A 113 -15.96 -28.80 -4.73
N ALA A 114 -15.76 -27.48 -4.74
CA ALA A 114 -16.58 -26.53 -3.98
C ALA A 114 -17.87 -26.09 -4.67
N GLY A 115 -18.47 -26.90 -5.55
CA GLY A 115 -19.66 -26.53 -6.32
C GLY A 115 -20.65 -25.65 -5.52
N VAL A 116 -20.79 -24.38 -5.93
CA VAL A 116 -21.74 -23.29 -5.52
C VAL A 116 -22.00 -23.06 -4.00
N ALA A 117 -21.53 -23.90 -3.08
CA ALA A 117 -22.03 -23.92 -1.70
C ALA A 117 -21.33 -22.96 -0.73
N ASN A 118 -20.24 -22.31 -1.12
CA ASN A 118 -19.59 -21.31 -0.26
C ASN A 118 -18.95 -20.16 -1.06
N GLN A 119 -19.80 -19.24 -1.51
CA GLN A 119 -19.44 -18.09 -2.35
C GLN A 119 -18.31 -17.22 -1.76
N ALA A 120 -18.24 -17.10 -0.43
CA ALA A 120 -17.20 -16.35 0.26
C ALA A 120 -15.83 -17.05 0.21
N ALA A 121 -15.79 -18.36 0.45
CA ALA A 121 -14.57 -19.15 0.31
C ALA A 121 -14.10 -19.21 -1.15
N PHE A 122 -15.02 -19.34 -2.10
CA PHE A 122 -14.73 -19.29 -3.54
C PHE A 122 -14.16 -17.93 -3.97
N LYS A 123 -14.72 -16.82 -3.47
CA LYS A 123 -14.24 -15.46 -3.75
C LYS A 123 -12.83 -15.24 -3.18
N LEU A 124 -12.59 -15.63 -1.93
CA LEU A 124 -11.28 -15.52 -1.28
C LEU A 124 -10.21 -16.32 -2.02
N ASN A 125 -10.55 -17.53 -2.45
CA ASN A 125 -9.66 -18.39 -3.24
C ASN A 125 -9.37 -17.79 -4.63
N THR A 126 -10.33 -17.13 -5.25
CA THR A 126 -10.15 -16.46 -6.56
C THR A 126 -9.22 -15.24 -6.44
N GLU A 127 -9.43 -14.35 -5.46
CA GLU A 127 -8.57 -13.18 -5.25
C GLU A 127 -7.14 -13.60 -4.89
N ALA A 128 -6.99 -14.58 -4.00
CA ALA A 128 -5.69 -15.14 -3.65
C ALA A 128 -4.98 -15.76 -4.86
N LEU A 129 -5.72 -16.49 -5.71
CA LEU A 129 -5.18 -17.06 -6.94
C LEU A 129 -4.72 -15.97 -7.91
N GLU A 130 -5.48 -14.89 -8.07
CA GLU A 130 -5.09 -13.80 -8.96
C GLU A 130 -3.84 -13.08 -8.47
N ILE A 131 -3.77 -12.74 -7.17
CA ILE A 131 -2.57 -12.17 -6.54
C ILE A 131 -1.38 -13.11 -6.77
N PHE A 132 -1.58 -14.41 -6.59
CA PHE A 132 -0.55 -15.39 -6.82
C PHE A 132 -0.07 -15.43 -8.27
N MET A 133 -0.98 -15.34 -9.24
CA MET A 133 -0.64 -15.26 -10.66
C MET A 133 0.11 -13.98 -10.99
N MET A 134 -0.25 -12.84 -10.38
CA MET A 134 0.51 -11.60 -10.51
C MET A 134 1.92 -11.77 -9.93
N VAL A 135 2.08 -12.39 -8.77
CA VAL A 135 3.41 -12.70 -8.20
C VAL A 135 4.19 -13.61 -9.14
N ALA A 136 3.57 -14.66 -9.72
CA ALA A 136 4.22 -15.56 -10.67
C ALA A 136 4.73 -14.84 -11.93
N GLN A 137 3.97 -13.86 -12.43
CA GLN A 137 4.37 -13.03 -13.58
C GLN A 137 5.63 -12.21 -13.32
N TRP A 138 6.03 -12.00 -12.05
CA TRP A 138 7.22 -11.25 -11.68
C TRP A 138 8.50 -11.75 -12.35
N HIS A 139 8.59 -13.07 -12.55
CA HIS A 139 9.74 -13.71 -13.20
C HIS A 139 10.03 -13.11 -14.59
N TYR A 140 9.01 -12.69 -15.33
CA TYR A 140 9.13 -12.17 -16.68
C TYR A 140 9.33 -10.66 -16.76
N ILE A 141 9.02 -9.92 -15.69
CA ILE A 141 9.04 -8.46 -15.68
C ILE A 141 10.16 -7.86 -14.84
N LYS A 142 10.86 -8.65 -14.02
CA LYS A 142 11.92 -8.18 -13.12
C LYS A 142 13.03 -7.38 -13.81
N HIS A 143 13.32 -7.68 -15.07
CA HIS A 143 14.35 -6.97 -15.84
C HIS A 143 13.92 -5.58 -16.33
N MET A 144 12.68 -5.16 -16.08
CA MET A 144 12.13 -3.85 -16.48
C MET A 144 11.76 -3.07 -15.21
N PRO A 145 12.70 -2.32 -14.59
CA PRO A 145 12.54 -1.78 -13.23
C PRO A 145 11.25 -0.98 -13.01
N TYR A 146 10.91 -0.08 -13.93
CA TYR A 146 9.67 0.68 -13.88
C TYR A 146 8.41 -0.21 -13.95
N LYS A 147 8.37 -1.17 -14.88
CA LYS A 147 7.23 -2.10 -15.02
C LYS A 147 7.11 -3.01 -13.80
N ALA A 148 8.23 -3.47 -13.25
CA ALA A 148 8.25 -4.26 -12.02
C ALA A 148 7.72 -3.46 -10.83
N CYS A 149 8.09 -2.18 -10.69
CA CYS A 149 7.55 -1.29 -9.66
C CYS A 149 6.03 -1.13 -9.80
N MET A 150 5.56 -0.78 -11.00
CA MET A 150 4.12 -0.61 -11.27
C MET A 150 3.33 -1.89 -11.03
N HIS A 151 3.91 -3.04 -11.37
CA HIS A 151 3.31 -4.34 -11.08
C HIS A 151 3.28 -4.65 -9.58
N GLY A 152 4.36 -4.33 -8.85
CA GLY A 152 4.41 -4.33 -7.39
C GLY A 152 3.28 -3.51 -6.78
N ALA A 153 3.13 -2.26 -7.21
CA ALA A 153 2.07 -1.37 -6.74
C ALA A 153 0.67 -2.00 -6.91
N ASN A 154 0.43 -2.66 -8.05
CA ASN A 154 -0.84 -3.35 -8.30
C ASN A 154 -1.04 -4.57 -7.37
N ILE A 155 0.02 -5.33 -7.07
CA ILE A 155 -0.05 -6.47 -6.14
C ILE A 155 -0.37 -6.00 -4.72
N TYR A 156 0.32 -4.95 -4.23
CA TYR A 156 0.05 -4.35 -2.92
C TYR A 156 -1.40 -3.88 -2.82
N TYR A 157 -1.86 -3.09 -3.79
CA TYR A 157 -3.25 -2.62 -3.85
C TYR A 157 -4.25 -3.77 -3.85
N LYS A 158 -4.06 -4.78 -4.70
CA LYS A 158 -4.99 -5.91 -4.78
C LYS A 158 -5.01 -6.72 -3.49
N THR A 159 -3.87 -6.86 -2.83
CA THR A 159 -3.76 -7.52 -1.53
C THR A 159 -4.56 -6.79 -0.45
N VAL A 160 -4.40 -5.47 -0.31
CA VAL A 160 -5.19 -4.70 0.69
C VAL A 160 -6.68 -4.69 0.36
N ARG A 161 -7.04 -4.64 -0.93
CA ARG A 161 -8.45 -4.74 -1.35
C ARG A 161 -9.09 -6.05 -0.90
N ALA A 162 -8.36 -7.15 -1.05
CA ALA A 162 -8.83 -8.50 -0.74
C ALA A 162 -8.83 -8.82 0.77
N PHE A 163 -7.82 -8.35 1.53
CA PHE A 163 -7.57 -8.80 2.90
C PHE A 163 -7.55 -7.69 3.96
N GLY A 164 -7.66 -6.42 3.58
CA GLY A 164 -7.49 -5.27 4.49
C GLY A 164 -8.71 -4.96 5.38
N GLU A 165 -9.88 -5.53 5.10
CA GLU A 165 -11.13 -5.23 5.81
C GLU A 165 -11.02 -5.32 7.35
N PRO A 166 -10.42 -6.37 7.95
CA PRO A 166 -10.27 -6.46 9.40
C PRO A 166 -9.38 -5.36 10.01
N SER A 167 -8.45 -4.81 9.22
CA SER A 167 -7.58 -3.72 9.68
C SER A 167 -8.31 -2.38 9.66
N TYR A 168 -9.11 -2.12 8.62
CA TYR A 168 -9.93 -0.90 8.51
C TYR A 168 -11.00 -0.82 9.61
N ASP A 169 -11.49 -1.95 10.09
CA ASP A 169 -12.56 -1.95 11.08
C ASP A 169 -12.16 -1.50 12.49
N LYS A 170 -10.85 -1.45 12.77
CA LYS A 170 -10.29 -0.98 14.04
C LYS A 170 -10.35 0.55 14.12
N THR A 171 -10.78 1.08 15.26
CA THR A 171 -10.85 2.54 15.49
C THR A 171 -10.00 2.97 16.69
N TYR A 172 -9.30 4.10 16.53
CA TYR A 172 -8.45 4.67 17.58
C TYR A 172 -8.66 6.19 17.67
N GLU A 173 -9.81 6.58 18.23
CA GLU A 173 -10.35 7.95 18.12
C GLU A 173 -9.39 9.05 18.59
N LEU A 174 -8.69 8.88 19.72
CA LEU A 174 -7.90 9.97 20.30
C LEU A 174 -6.78 10.45 19.37
N ARG A 175 -6.01 9.52 18.77
CA ARG A 175 -4.86 9.88 17.91
C ARG A 175 -5.30 10.38 16.53
N CYS A 176 -6.50 10.02 16.09
CA CYS A 176 -7.05 10.42 14.80
C CYS A 176 -7.53 11.88 14.74
N THR A 177 -7.66 12.54 15.89
CA THR A 177 -7.98 13.98 15.96
C THR A 177 -6.77 14.89 15.71
N LEU A 178 -5.55 14.35 15.78
CA LEU A 178 -4.31 15.09 15.58
C LEU A 178 -4.24 15.66 14.16
N LYS A 179 -3.80 16.92 14.02
CA LYS A 179 -3.62 17.57 12.71
C LYS A 179 -2.67 16.79 11.81
N CYS A 180 -1.59 16.24 12.37
CA CYS A 180 -0.64 15.43 11.62
C CYS A 180 -1.26 14.13 11.11
N ALA A 181 -2.09 13.44 11.90
CA ALA A 181 -2.79 12.23 11.49
C ALA A 181 -3.77 12.52 10.34
N LYS A 182 -4.52 13.62 10.45
CA LYS A 182 -5.43 14.06 9.38
C LYS A 182 -4.70 14.36 8.08
N LYS A 183 -3.54 15.02 8.15
CA LYS A 183 -2.72 15.32 6.97
C LYS A 183 -2.13 14.04 6.35
N LEU A 184 -1.61 13.15 7.19
CA LEU A 184 -0.87 11.98 6.75
C LEU A 184 -1.76 10.89 6.13
N GLY A 185 -2.93 10.64 6.72
CA GLY A 185 -3.87 9.62 6.24
C GLY A 185 -4.95 10.15 5.28
N ASN A 186 -4.90 11.41 4.87
CA ASN A 186 -5.92 11.98 3.98
C ASN A 186 -5.91 11.28 2.62
N PRO A 187 -7.02 10.67 2.16
CA PRO A 187 -7.06 10.00 0.86
C PRO A 187 -7.20 10.95 -0.35
N TYR A 188 -7.29 12.27 -0.16
CA TYR A 188 -7.53 13.27 -1.24
C TYR A 188 -6.32 14.14 -1.57
#